data_AF-A0A7X8E2F9-F1
#
_entry.id   AF-A0A7X8E2F9-F1
#
_cell.length_a   1.000
_cell.length_b   1.000
_cell.length_c   1.000
_cell.angle_alpha   90.00
_cell.angle_beta   90.00
_cell.angle_gamma   90.00
#
_symmetry.space_group_name_H-M   'P 1'
#
loop_
_entity.id
_entity.type
_entity.pdbx_description
1 polymer ?
#
loop_
_entity_poly.entity_id
_entity_poly.type
_entity_poly.pdbx_seq_one_letter_code
_entity_poly.pdbx_strand_id
1 'polypeptide(L)'
;MKADKKEKYQEIKENTNLIKEIIIEFEKDYEVLEDQDIQDLDYLNFSKELIKRLNKKYNTDKIIAFLDTGEAGIREIIAFDPNSDFFDRRNIKGEYEYSGTLFLYKENESITDPYINIFGHSMQDKTRLGKLLDYPTNKESLVKANLFTNEGIYQYELVQVSEIDTVSDDDYLTWQKDDFFRFYEDSSKSGLIEQLEKPDVEASYM
;
A
#
# COMPACT_ATOMS: atom_id res chain seq x y z
N MET A 1 -8.23 11.33 -20.74
CA MET A 1 -8.65 11.20 -19.33
C MET A 1 -9.80 10.23 -19.07
N LYS A 2 -10.89 10.16 -19.87
CA LYS A 2 -12.00 9.22 -19.57
C LYS A 2 -11.67 7.72 -19.75
N ALA A 3 -10.72 7.37 -20.62
CA ALA A 3 -10.30 5.98 -20.85
C ALA A 3 -9.50 5.42 -19.67
N ASP A 4 -8.49 6.18 -19.21
CA ASP A 4 -7.60 5.86 -18.09
C ASP A 4 -8.37 5.55 -16.79
N LYS A 5 -9.34 6.40 -16.42
CA LYS A 5 -10.22 6.15 -15.28
C LYS A 5 -10.87 4.77 -15.34
N LYS A 6 -11.53 4.44 -16.46
CA LYS A 6 -12.28 3.18 -16.60
C LYS A 6 -11.37 1.97 -16.51
N GLU A 7 -10.16 2.06 -17.06
CA GLU A 7 -9.15 1.01 -16.99
C GLU A 7 -8.69 0.78 -15.54
N LYS A 8 -8.45 1.84 -14.76
CA LYS A 8 -8.07 1.70 -13.35
C LYS A 8 -9.17 1.10 -12.47
N TYR A 9 -10.42 1.50 -12.65
CA TYR A 9 -11.53 0.85 -11.92
C TYR A 9 -11.66 -0.63 -12.27
N GLN A 10 -11.40 -0.99 -13.53
CA GLN A 10 -11.41 -2.38 -13.96
C GLN A 10 -10.25 -3.17 -13.34
N GLU A 11 -9.04 -2.59 -13.30
CA GLU A 11 -7.86 -3.15 -12.64
C GLU A 11 -8.13 -3.45 -11.16
N ILE A 12 -8.63 -2.48 -10.40
CA ILE A 12 -8.99 -2.61 -8.98
C ILE A 12 -10.03 -3.71 -8.77
N LYS A 13 -11.06 -3.76 -9.63
CA LYS A 13 -12.12 -4.77 -9.55
C LYS A 13 -11.58 -6.18 -9.78
N GLU A 14 -10.71 -6.35 -10.76
CA GLU A 14 -10.11 -7.65 -11.05
C GLU A 14 -9.15 -8.10 -9.95
N ASN A 15 -8.34 -7.20 -9.40
CA ASN A 15 -7.47 -7.54 -8.27
C ASN A 15 -8.30 -7.89 -7.02
N THR A 16 -9.42 -7.19 -6.79
CA THR A 16 -10.37 -7.52 -5.72
C THR A 16 -10.99 -8.90 -5.91
N ASN A 17 -11.38 -9.26 -7.14
CA ASN A 17 -11.92 -10.59 -7.43
C ASN A 17 -10.88 -11.68 -7.20
N LEU A 18 -9.63 -11.45 -7.63
CA LEU A 18 -8.52 -12.38 -7.38
C LEU A 18 -8.32 -12.65 -5.88
N ILE A 19 -8.37 -11.60 -5.05
CA ILE A 19 -8.30 -11.74 -3.58
C ILE A 19 -9.44 -12.62 -3.07
N LYS A 20 -10.68 -12.34 -3.49
CA LYS A 20 -11.86 -13.12 -3.09
C LYS A 20 -11.75 -14.59 -3.52
N GLU A 21 -11.24 -14.85 -4.72
CA GLU A 21 -11.00 -16.22 -5.23
C GLU A 21 -9.98 -16.97 -4.36
N ILE A 22 -8.84 -16.33 -4.02
CA ILE A 22 -7.81 -16.96 -3.18
C ILE A 22 -8.37 -17.22 -1.76
N ILE A 23 -9.15 -16.30 -1.19
CA ILE A 23 -9.78 -16.50 0.13
C ILE A 23 -10.65 -17.76 0.10
N ILE A 24 -11.53 -17.89 -0.90
CA ILE A 24 -12.42 -19.05 -1.05
C ILE A 24 -11.62 -20.36 -1.21
N GLU A 25 -10.51 -20.34 -1.94
CA GLU A 25 -9.66 -21.51 -2.11
C GLU A 25 -9.04 -21.95 -0.77
N PHE A 26 -8.50 -21.01 0.00
CA PHE A 26 -7.94 -21.32 1.30
C PHE A 26 -9.02 -21.80 2.28
N GLU A 27 -10.18 -21.13 2.35
CA GLU A 27 -11.30 -21.53 3.22
C GLU A 27 -11.80 -22.95 2.92
N LYS A 28 -11.85 -23.36 1.64
CA LYS A 28 -12.23 -24.73 1.24
C LYS A 28 -11.26 -25.80 1.71
N ASP A 29 -9.97 -25.48 1.75
CA ASP A 29 -8.96 -26.42 2.26
C ASP A 29 -9.12 -26.65 3.78
N TYR A 30 -9.76 -25.72 4.50
CA TYR A 30 -10.11 -25.86 5.93
C TYR A 30 -11.41 -26.65 6.18
N GLU A 31 -12.42 -26.57 5.31
CA GLU A 31 -13.68 -27.32 5.47
C GLU A 31 -13.50 -28.86 5.39
N VAL A 32 -12.34 -29.35 4.93
CA VAL A 32 -12.02 -30.79 4.86
C VAL A 32 -11.39 -31.33 6.16
N LEU A 33 -11.05 -30.45 7.12
CA LEU A 33 -10.42 -30.80 8.39
C LEU A 33 -11.42 -30.72 9.56
N GLU A 34 -12.51 -31.50 9.49
CA GLU A 34 -13.40 -31.72 10.64
C GLU A 34 -12.68 -32.56 11.71
N ASP A 35 -12.05 -31.92 12.70
CA ASP A 35 -11.87 -32.36 14.11
C ASP A 35 -10.63 -31.80 14.83
N GLN A 36 -9.95 -30.78 14.30
CA GLN A 36 -8.92 -30.06 15.08
C GLN A 36 -9.20 -28.56 15.05
N ASP A 37 -8.98 -27.91 16.20
CA ASP A 37 -9.11 -26.47 16.42
C ASP A 37 -8.80 -25.69 15.13
N ILE A 38 -9.77 -24.91 14.65
CA ILE A 38 -9.67 -24.06 13.46
C ILE A 38 -8.48 -23.10 13.69
N GLN A 39 -7.30 -23.53 13.28
CA GLN A 39 -6.10 -22.73 13.29
C GLN A 39 -6.19 -21.78 12.12
N ASP A 40 -6.12 -20.49 12.45
CA ASP A 40 -5.95 -19.31 11.61
C ASP A 40 -5.62 -19.62 10.15
N LEU A 41 -6.37 -18.98 9.23
CA LEU A 41 -6.01 -18.87 7.82
C LEU A 41 -4.49 -18.69 7.73
N ASP A 42 -3.79 -19.54 6.97
CA ASP A 42 -2.34 -19.42 6.80
C ASP A 42 -2.04 -18.13 6.03
N TYR A 43 -2.02 -17.01 6.77
CA TYR A 43 -1.93 -15.66 6.26
C TYR A 43 -0.62 -15.44 5.50
N LEU A 44 0.43 -16.17 5.88
CA LEU A 44 1.69 -16.17 5.16
C LEU A 44 1.53 -16.77 3.77
N ASN A 45 0.98 -17.99 3.67
CA ASN A 45 0.76 -18.64 2.39
C ASN A 45 -0.27 -17.90 1.54
N PHE A 46 -1.33 -17.37 2.16
CA PHE A 46 -2.30 -16.52 1.50
C PHE A 46 -1.64 -15.31 0.84
N SER A 47 -0.84 -14.56 1.62
CA SER A 47 -0.16 -13.35 1.14
C SER A 47 0.82 -13.66 0.02
N LYS A 48 1.66 -14.69 0.17
CA LYS A 48 2.59 -15.16 -0.86
C LYS A 48 1.87 -15.56 -2.15
N GLU A 49 0.76 -16.30 -2.05
CA GLU A 49 0.01 -16.75 -3.22
C GLU A 49 -0.66 -15.56 -3.93
N LEU A 50 -1.13 -14.55 -3.20
CA LEU A 50 -1.63 -13.30 -3.79
C LEU A 50 -0.54 -12.60 -4.60
N ILE A 51 0.63 -12.35 -4.02
CA ILE A 51 1.75 -11.67 -4.71
C ILE A 51 2.20 -12.46 -5.93
N LYS A 52 2.30 -13.78 -5.81
CA LYS A 52 2.64 -14.68 -6.93
C LYS A 52 1.61 -14.61 -8.06
N ARG A 53 0.31 -14.62 -7.75
CA ARG A 53 -0.75 -14.54 -8.78
C ARG A 53 -0.82 -13.17 -9.44
N LEU A 54 -0.60 -12.09 -8.69
CA LEU A 54 -0.50 -10.74 -9.24
C LEU A 54 0.68 -10.65 -10.22
N ASN A 55 1.87 -11.09 -9.81
CA ASN A 55 3.05 -11.14 -10.69
C ASN A 55 2.80 -11.96 -11.96
N LYS A 56 2.16 -13.13 -11.83
CA LYS A 56 1.75 -13.95 -12.98
C LYS A 56 0.73 -13.26 -13.88
N LYS A 57 -0.30 -12.61 -13.31
CA LYS A 57 -1.34 -11.88 -14.04
C LYS A 57 -0.74 -10.76 -14.90
N TYR A 58 0.17 -9.98 -14.33
CA TYR A 58 0.80 -8.86 -15.01
C TYR A 58 2.06 -9.23 -15.81
N ASN A 59 2.50 -10.49 -15.74
CA ASN A 59 3.72 -11.01 -16.35
C ASN A 59 4.95 -10.18 -15.97
N THR A 60 5.17 -10.06 -14.66
CA THR A 60 6.23 -9.26 -14.03
C THR A 60 6.74 -9.97 -12.77
N ASP A 61 7.89 -9.54 -12.26
CA ASP A 61 8.44 -9.90 -10.96
C ASP A 61 8.57 -8.68 -10.03
N LYS A 62 8.05 -7.52 -10.47
CA LYS A 62 8.24 -6.23 -9.81
C LYS A 62 7.21 -5.92 -8.74
N ILE A 63 6.11 -6.67 -8.65
CA ILE A 63 5.10 -6.49 -7.61
C ILE A 63 5.64 -7.12 -6.32
N ILE A 64 5.94 -6.27 -5.34
CA ILE A 64 6.49 -6.69 -4.05
C ILE A 64 5.43 -6.71 -2.94
N ALA A 65 4.36 -5.93 -3.11
CA ALA A 65 3.26 -5.89 -2.15
C ALA A 65 1.92 -5.51 -2.78
N PHE A 66 0.86 -5.69 -2.00
CA PHE A 66 -0.48 -5.17 -2.30
C PHE A 66 -1.00 -4.42 -1.08
N LEU A 67 -1.40 -3.16 -1.27
CA LEU A 67 -1.99 -2.31 -0.24
C LEU A 67 -3.52 -2.44 -0.29
N ASP A 68 -4.13 -2.77 0.85
CA ASP A 68 -5.59 -2.81 1.01
C ASP A 68 -6.03 -2.07 2.27
N THR A 69 -6.73 -0.95 2.11
CA THR A 69 -7.35 -0.22 3.23
C THR A 69 -8.86 -0.50 3.36
N GLY A 70 -9.39 -1.45 2.58
CA GLY A 70 -10.80 -1.88 2.56
C GLY A 70 -11.47 -1.71 1.19
N GLU A 71 -12.65 -2.29 1.01
CA GLU A 71 -13.38 -2.28 -0.27
C GLU A 71 -13.72 -0.86 -0.77
N ALA A 72 -14.00 0.06 0.17
CA ALA A 72 -14.21 1.47 -0.11
C ALA A 72 -12.92 2.32 -0.04
N GLY A 73 -11.76 1.68 0.18
CA GLY A 73 -10.45 2.30 0.42
C GLY A 73 -9.50 2.24 -0.78
N ILE A 74 -8.20 2.32 -0.52
CA ILE A 74 -7.12 2.18 -1.51
C ILE A 74 -6.79 0.68 -1.65
N ARG A 75 -6.74 0.22 -2.90
CA ARG A 75 -6.50 -1.18 -3.27
C ARG A 75 -5.59 -1.25 -4.48
N GLU A 76 -4.29 -1.30 -4.24
CA GLU A 76 -3.26 -1.04 -5.25
C GLU A 76 -2.07 -1.99 -5.11
N ILE A 77 -1.49 -2.38 -6.25
CA ILE A 77 -0.20 -3.07 -6.26
C ILE A 77 0.92 -2.08 -5.94
N ILE A 78 1.97 -2.56 -5.28
CA ILE A 78 3.18 -1.79 -5.01
C ILE A 78 4.33 -2.45 -5.75
N ALA A 79 5.00 -1.67 -6.59
CA ALA A 79 6.15 -2.07 -7.36
C ALA A 79 7.46 -1.62 -6.71
N PHE A 80 8.58 -2.24 -7.09
CA PHE A 80 9.89 -1.81 -6.62
C PHE A 80 10.96 -1.91 -7.70
N ASP A 81 11.75 -0.85 -7.81
CA ASP A 81 13.01 -0.82 -8.55
C ASP A 81 14.10 -0.29 -7.59
N PRO A 82 15.12 -1.09 -7.26
CA PRO A 82 16.10 -0.71 -6.25
C PRO A 82 17.10 0.36 -6.73
N ASN A 83 17.04 0.77 -8.01
CA ASN A 83 17.99 1.72 -8.57
C ASN A 83 17.36 3.09 -8.83
N SER A 84 16.03 3.22 -8.82
CA SER A 84 15.34 4.43 -9.21
C SER A 84 13.86 4.42 -8.85
N ASP A 85 13.25 5.60 -8.90
CA ASP A 85 11.80 5.78 -8.78
C ASP A 85 11.08 5.45 -10.12
N PHE A 86 11.41 4.30 -10.71
CA PHE A 86 11.08 3.91 -12.09
C PHE A 86 9.58 4.00 -12.41
N PHE A 87 8.74 3.72 -11.41
CA PHE A 87 7.29 3.55 -11.55
C PHE A 87 6.48 4.85 -11.38
N ASP A 88 7.09 5.99 -11.06
CA ASP A 88 6.38 7.28 -10.92
C ASP A 88 5.55 7.64 -12.17
N ARG A 89 6.10 7.40 -13.37
CA ARG A 89 5.43 7.65 -14.66
C ARG A 89 5.33 6.40 -15.53
N ARG A 90 5.27 5.23 -14.90
CA ARG A 90 5.19 3.95 -15.61
C ARG A 90 4.18 3.01 -15.00
N ASN A 91 3.48 2.29 -15.87
CA ASN A 91 2.67 1.17 -15.44
C ASN A 91 3.56 0.00 -14.99
N ILE A 92 2.96 -1.08 -14.48
CA ILE A 92 3.69 -2.25 -13.98
C ILE A 92 4.52 -3.00 -15.04
N LYS A 93 4.24 -2.75 -16.33
CA LYS A 93 5.01 -3.30 -17.46
C LYS A 93 6.17 -2.40 -17.89
N GLY A 94 6.35 -1.24 -17.24
CA GLY A 94 7.39 -0.26 -17.55
C GLY A 94 7.05 0.67 -18.71
N GLU A 95 5.82 0.66 -19.21
CA GLU A 95 5.36 1.58 -20.25
C GLU A 95 4.96 2.92 -19.64
N TYR A 96 5.14 4.01 -20.37
CA TYR A 96 4.78 5.34 -19.89
C TYR A 96 3.28 5.43 -19.58
N GLU A 97 2.95 5.87 -18.38
CA GLU A 97 1.58 6.08 -17.91
C GLU A 97 1.55 7.29 -16.96
N TYR A 98 0.62 8.22 -17.19
CA TYR A 98 0.55 9.46 -16.40
C TYR A 98 0.31 9.22 -14.91
N SER A 99 -0.47 8.20 -14.57
CA SER A 99 -0.83 7.86 -13.19
C SER A 99 0.24 7.01 -12.49
N GLY A 100 1.25 6.53 -13.22
CA GLY A 100 2.29 5.66 -12.67
C GLY A 100 1.75 4.39 -12.02
N THR A 101 2.57 3.74 -11.22
CA THR A 101 2.19 2.64 -10.33
C THR A 101 2.65 3.01 -8.92
N LEU A 102 1.92 2.64 -7.87
CA LEU A 102 2.44 2.84 -6.52
C LEU A 102 3.75 2.08 -6.36
N PHE A 103 4.73 2.68 -5.68
CA PHE A 103 6.07 2.11 -5.58
C PHE A 103 6.72 2.36 -4.24
N LEU A 104 7.54 1.41 -3.81
CA LEU A 104 8.45 1.56 -2.67
C LEU A 104 9.60 2.48 -3.09
N TYR A 105 9.91 3.46 -2.25
CA TYR A 105 10.98 4.42 -2.50
C TYR A 105 12.34 3.75 -2.66
N LYS A 106 13.17 4.21 -3.59
CA LYS A 106 14.46 3.58 -3.93
C LYS A 106 15.47 3.53 -2.77
N GLU A 107 15.32 4.40 -1.77
CA GLU A 107 16.22 4.44 -0.61
C GLU A 107 15.84 3.39 0.46
N ASN A 108 14.67 2.75 0.33
CA ASN A 108 14.36 1.54 1.07
C ASN A 108 15.03 0.32 0.42
N GLU A 109 15.57 -0.59 1.24
CA GLU A 109 16.17 -1.84 0.78
C GLU A 109 15.11 -2.92 0.58
N SER A 110 14.06 -2.91 1.42
CA SER A 110 12.99 -3.90 1.43
C SER A 110 11.67 -3.31 1.89
N ILE A 111 10.57 -3.97 1.52
CA ILE A 111 9.23 -3.66 2.04
C ILE A 111 9.06 -3.98 3.53
N THR A 112 10.03 -4.69 4.10
CA THR A 112 10.09 -5.07 5.51
C THR A 112 10.98 -4.15 6.34
N ASP A 113 11.51 -3.07 5.76
CA ASP A 113 12.29 -2.10 6.52
C ASP A 113 11.41 -1.47 7.62
N PRO A 114 11.97 -1.08 8.76
CA PRO A 114 11.16 -0.51 9.85
C PRO A 114 10.51 0.83 9.51
N TYR A 115 11.02 1.56 8.51
CA TYR A 115 10.49 2.84 8.05
C TYR A 115 10.48 2.82 6.52
N ILE A 116 9.32 2.58 5.92
CA ILE A 116 9.16 2.51 4.48
C ILE A 116 8.41 3.72 3.95
N ASN A 117 8.76 4.14 2.73
CA ASN A 117 8.03 5.18 2.04
C ASN A 117 7.38 4.61 0.77
N ILE A 118 6.06 4.78 0.66
CA ILE A 118 5.31 4.37 -0.53
C ILE A 118 4.80 5.60 -1.26
N PHE A 119 5.22 5.76 -2.50
CA PHE A 119 4.83 6.87 -3.35
C PHE A 119 3.80 6.45 -4.40
N GLY A 120 2.97 7.39 -4.80
CA GLY A 120 2.00 7.22 -5.87
C GLY A 120 1.30 8.54 -6.17
N HIS A 121 0.82 8.69 -7.40
CA HIS A 121 0.09 9.90 -7.75
C HIS A 121 -1.28 9.97 -7.07
N SER A 122 -1.71 11.19 -6.74
CA SER A 122 -3.05 11.49 -6.26
C SER A 122 -3.88 12.08 -7.40
N MET A 123 -4.57 11.22 -8.14
CA MET A 123 -5.29 11.62 -9.36
C MET A 123 -6.63 12.30 -9.02
N GLN A 124 -7.04 13.29 -9.83
CA GLN A 124 -8.32 14.01 -9.65
C GLN A 124 -9.55 13.10 -9.73
N ASP A 125 -9.43 11.96 -10.40
CA ASP A 125 -10.50 10.97 -10.51
C ASP A 125 -10.57 9.97 -9.34
N LYS A 126 -9.77 10.21 -8.30
CA LYS A 126 -9.66 9.44 -7.04
C LYS A 126 -9.02 8.05 -7.20
N THR A 127 -8.33 7.80 -8.31
CA THR A 127 -7.49 6.60 -8.49
C THR A 127 -6.13 6.75 -7.79
N ARG A 128 -5.39 5.64 -7.62
CA ARG A 128 -4.11 5.59 -6.93
C ARG A 128 -4.25 6.10 -5.49
N LEU A 129 -3.44 7.07 -5.06
CA LEU A 129 -3.53 7.68 -3.73
C LEU A 129 -4.58 8.81 -3.64
N GLY A 130 -5.36 9.05 -4.70
CA GLY A 130 -6.28 10.20 -4.79
C GLY A 130 -7.38 10.27 -3.72
N LYS A 131 -7.61 9.19 -2.95
CA LYS A 131 -8.51 9.20 -1.78
C LYS A 131 -7.94 10.00 -0.61
N LEU A 132 -6.62 10.12 -0.49
CA LEU A 132 -5.97 10.93 0.55
C LEU A 132 -6.30 12.42 0.41
N LEU A 133 -6.52 12.91 -0.83
CA LEU A 133 -6.90 14.31 -1.10
C LEU A 133 -8.24 14.72 -0.48
N ASP A 134 -9.09 13.77 -0.12
CA ASP A 134 -10.37 14.01 0.54
C ASP A 134 -10.49 13.07 1.74
N TYR A 135 -9.42 13.03 2.55
CA TYR A 135 -9.33 12.19 3.73
C TYR A 135 -10.55 12.31 4.66
N PRO A 136 -11.11 13.51 4.99
CA PRO A 136 -12.28 13.60 5.86
C PRO A 136 -13.48 12.77 5.39
N THR A 137 -13.68 12.67 4.07
CA THR A 137 -14.76 11.89 3.46
C THR A 137 -14.43 10.39 3.41
N ASN A 138 -13.14 10.03 3.34
CA ASN A 138 -12.67 8.65 3.16
C ASN A 138 -12.11 8.02 4.44
N LYS A 139 -12.13 8.75 5.57
CA LYS A 139 -11.46 8.39 6.83
C LYS A 139 -11.71 6.95 7.27
N GLU A 140 -12.97 6.54 7.34
CA GLU A 140 -13.35 5.19 7.80
C GLU A 140 -12.69 4.07 6.97
N SER A 141 -12.38 4.34 5.69
CA SER A 141 -11.73 3.41 4.78
C SER A 141 -10.21 3.56 4.70
N LEU A 142 -9.59 4.42 5.53
CA LEU A 142 -8.16 4.72 5.48
C LEU A 142 -7.46 4.59 6.84
N VAL A 143 -8.21 4.46 7.94
CA VAL A 143 -7.64 4.34 9.30
C VAL A 143 -6.86 3.03 9.54
N LYS A 144 -7.05 2.03 8.69
CA LYS A 144 -6.35 0.74 8.74
C LYS A 144 -5.88 0.33 7.36
N ALA A 145 -4.72 -0.31 7.30
CA ALA A 145 -4.18 -0.86 6.07
C ALA A 145 -3.61 -2.25 6.30
N ASN A 146 -3.88 -3.16 5.38
CA ASN A 146 -3.18 -4.43 5.24
C ASN A 146 -2.18 -4.31 4.09
N LEU A 147 -0.94 -4.69 4.35
CA LEU A 147 0.11 -4.77 3.35
C LEU A 147 0.48 -6.24 3.17
N PHE A 148 0.02 -6.82 2.06
CA PHE A 148 0.33 -8.20 1.69
C PHE A 148 1.69 -8.23 1.02
N THR A 149 2.60 -9.08 1.53
CA THR A 149 3.99 -9.23 1.04
C THR A 149 4.34 -10.72 0.86
N ASN A 150 5.57 -11.02 0.45
CA ASN A 150 6.06 -12.41 0.46
C ASN A 150 6.42 -12.89 1.86
N GLU A 151 6.48 -12.00 2.85
CA GLU A 151 6.88 -12.26 4.23
C GLU A 151 5.68 -12.40 5.17
N GLY A 152 4.50 -12.02 4.70
CA GLY A 152 3.23 -12.11 5.43
C GLY A 152 2.36 -10.88 5.20
N ILE A 153 1.39 -10.69 6.09
CA ILE A 153 0.51 -9.52 6.10
C ILE A 153 0.93 -8.62 7.23
N TYR A 154 1.32 -7.39 6.91
CA TYR A 154 1.55 -6.34 7.91
C TYR A 154 0.29 -5.51 8.07
N GLN A 155 -0.12 -5.30 9.32
CA GLN A 155 -1.29 -4.48 9.65
C GLN A 155 -0.82 -3.14 10.19
N TYR A 156 -1.23 -2.07 9.54
CA TYR A 156 -0.91 -0.70 9.92
C TYR A 156 -2.17 0.01 10.42
N GLU A 157 -1.98 0.83 11.44
CA GLU A 157 -2.99 1.77 11.93
C GLU A 157 -2.51 3.19 11.66
N LEU A 158 -3.42 4.03 11.18
CA LEU A 158 -3.09 5.41 10.82
C LEU A 158 -2.87 6.24 12.08
N VAL A 159 -1.69 6.84 12.20
CA VAL A 159 -1.33 7.69 13.36
C VAL A 159 -1.49 9.18 13.08
N GLN A 160 -1.25 9.61 11.83
CA GLN A 160 -1.27 11.02 11.43
C GLN A 160 -1.58 11.17 9.95
N VAL A 161 -2.29 12.25 9.61
CA VAL A 161 -2.46 12.75 8.24
C VAL A 161 -2.03 14.19 8.21
N SER A 162 -1.16 14.55 7.26
CA SER A 162 -0.67 15.90 7.09
C SER A 162 -0.54 16.25 5.62
N GLU A 163 -0.78 17.51 5.29
CA GLU A 163 -0.50 18.11 3.99
C GLU A 163 0.76 18.97 4.13
N ILE A 164 1.75 18.71 3.29
CA ILE A 164 3.10 19.26 3.43
C ILE A 164 3.47 19.92 2.11
N ASP A 165 4.17 21.05 2.21
CA ASP A 165 4.62 21.78 1.03
C ASP A 165 5.85 21.06 0.43
N THR A 166 5.82 20.77 -0.87
CA THR A 166 6.83 19.95 -1.59
C THR A 166 8.31 20.35 -1.40
N VAL A 167 8.58 21.56 -0.90
CA VAL A 167 9.95 22.03 -0.64
C VAL A 167 10.54 21.40 0.63
N SER A 168 9.71 20.94 1.58
CA SER A 168 10.17 20.33 2.83
C SER A 168 10.33 18.81 2.80
N ASP A 169 9.94 18.15 1.71
CA ASP A 169 10.07 16.68 1.60
C ASP A 169 11.53 16.23 1.49
N ASP A 170 12.40 17.06 0.89
CA ASP A 170 13.84 16.80 0.79
C ASP A 170 14.61 17.08 2.11
N ASP A 171 13.94 17.67 3.12
CA ASP A 171 14.58 18.04 4.40
C ASP A 171 14.66 16.86 5.39
N TYR A 172 13.96 15.75 5.12
CA TYR A 172 13.87 14.61 6.03
C TYR A 172 14.12 13.29 5.30
N LEU A 173 15.07 12.51 5.79
CA LEU A 173 15.28 11.12 5.36
C LEU A 173 14.27 10.22 6.09
N THR A 174 12.98 10.28 5.74
CA THR A 174 11.90 9.61 6.49
C THR A 174 11.95 8.07 6.48
N TRP A 175 12.82 7.47 5.66
CA TRP A 175 13.20 6.06 5.73
C TRP A 175 14.21 5.76 6.86
N GLN A 176 14.60 6.78 7.64
CA GLN A 176 15.44 6.68 8.82
C GLN A 176 14.65 7.14 10.05
N LYS A 177 14.81 6.40 11.15
CA LYS A 177 14.09 6.63 12.41
C LYS A 177 14.10 8.09 12.87
N ASP A 178 15.29 8.67 13.03
CA ASP A 178 15.42 10.00 13.64
C ASP A 178 14.73 11.09 12.80
N ASP A 179 14.88 11.03 11.48
CA ASP A 179 14.25 11.99 10.58
C ASP A 179 12.75 11.74 10.39
N PHE A 180 12.28 10.49 10.47
CA PHE A 180 10.84 10.20 10.55
C PHE A 180 10.19 10.89 11.76
N PHE A 181 10.77 10.77 12.96
CA PHE A 181 10.19 11.40 14.16
C PHE A 181 10.26 12.92 14.10
N ARG A 182 11.33 13.50 13.53
CA ARG A 182 11.40 14.95 13.28
C ARG A 182 10.31 15.40 12.31
N PHE A 183 10.17 14.69 11.19
CA PHE A 183 9.12 14.94 10.22
C PHE A 183 7.73 14.86 10.85
N TYR A 184 7.46 13.81 11.64
CA TYR A 184 6.20 13.63 12.36
C TYR A 184 5.90 14.84 13.26
N GLU A 185 6.87 15.25 14.09
CA GLU A 185 6.69 16.39 14.99
C GLU A 185 6.48 17.71 14.23
N ASP A 186 7.22 17.95 13.15
CA ASP A 186 7.14 19.22 12.43
C ASP A 186 5.89 19.32 11.56
N SER A 187 5.51 18.24 10.87
CA SER A 187 4.25 18.16 10.11
C SER A 187 3.02 18.31 11.00
N SER A 188 3.08 17.85 12.26
CA SER A 188 2.02 18.07 13.25
C SER A 188 1.79 19.56 13.59
N LYS A 189 2.78 20.43 13.33
CA LYS A 189 2.71 21.87 13.63
C LYS A 189 2.29 22.70 12.41
N SER A 190 2.66 22.31 11.20
CA SER A 190 2.53 23.13 9.98
C SER A 190 1.51 22.63 8.97
N GLY A 191 1.11 21.36 9.03
CA GLY A 191 0.34 20.70 7.97
C GLY A 191 -0.73 19.73 8.46
N LEU A 192 -1.01 19.71 9.77
CA LEU A 192 -1.85 18.68 10.37
C LEU A 192 -3.30 18.75 9.87
N ILE A 193 -3.75 17.64 9.28
CA ILE A 193 -5.17 17.39 8.99
C ILE A 193 -5.79 16.68 10.17
N GLU A 194 -5.17 15.59 10.64
CA GLU A 194 -5.62 14.84 11.81
C GLU A 194 -4.47 14.09 12.46
N GLN A 195 -4.44 14.09 13.80
CA GLN A 195 -3.60 13.22 14.61
C GLN A 195 -4.50 12.27 15.39
N LEU A 196 -4.30 10.97 15.20
CA LEU A 196 -5.10 9.92 15.82
C LEU A 196 -4.41 9.39 17.08
N GLU A 197 -3.11 9.18 17.00
CA GLU A 197 -2.32 8.61 18.09
C GLU A 197 -0.98 9.32 18.25
N LYS A 198 -0.25 8.96 19.30
CA LYS A 198 1.17 9.34 19.43
C LYS A 198 2.01 8.23 18.82
N PRO A 199 3.14 8.57 18.18
CA PRO A 199 3.98 7.55 17.60
C PRO A 199 4.70 6.79 18.72
N ASP A 200 4.76 5.46 18.59
CA ASP A 200 5.54 4.55 19.41
C ASP A 200 6.95 4.42 18.82
N VAL A 201 7.96 4.73 19.62
CA VAL A 201 9.37 4.70 19.21
C VAL A 201 9.88 3.31 18.86
N GLU A 202 9.19 2.25 19.29
CA GLU A 202 9.56 0.85 18.98
C GLU A 202 8.75 0.26 17.82
N ALA A 203 7.77 1.00 17.29
CA ALA A 203 6.97 0.55 16.15
C ALA A 203 7.69 0.77 14.80
N SER A 204 7.23 0.02 13.79
CA SER A 204 7.58 0.25 12.39
C SER A 204 6.52 1.13 11.71
N TYR A 205 6.92 1.88 10.70
CA TYR A 205 6.13 2.91 10.04
C TYR A 205 6.17 2.80 8.51
N MET A 206 5.05 3.21 7.91
CA MET A 206 4.82 3.35 6.47
C MET A 206 4.19 4.71 6.19
#